data_AF-A0A379URT2-F1
#
_entry.id   AF-A0A379URT2-F1
#
_cell.length_a   1.000
_cell.length_b   1.000
_cell.length_c   1.000
_cell.angle_alpha   90.00
_cell.angle_beta   90.00
_cell.angle_gamma   90.00
#
_symmetry.space_group_name_H-M   'P 1'
#
loop_
_entity.id
_entity.type
_entity.pdbx_description
1 polymer ?
#
loop_
_entity_poly.entity_id
_entity_poly.type
_entity_poly.pdbx_seq_one_letter_code
_entity_poly.pdbx_strand_id
1 'polypeptide(L)'
;MLPLLPGGLLAIEAVIIGMTSAAHVREEVAANLEVLLLLMFMVAGIYFMKQLLLFIFTRLLLSIRSKMVLSLAFCVAAAFLSAFLDALTVVAVVISVAVGFYGIYHRVASSRGEENDMLDDSHIDPHYKTVLEQFRGFLRSLMMHAGVGTALGGVMTMVGEPQNLIIAKAAGWHFGDFFLRMSPVTVPVLVCGLLTCMLVEKMRWFGYGETLPEKVRDVLQQFDDQSRKKRTRQDKIKLIVQAIIGVWLVTALALHLAEVGLIGLSVIILATALTGVNR
;
A
#
# COMPACT_ATOMS: atom_id res chain seq x y z
N MET A 1 16.45 9.01 4.11
CA MET A 1 17.49 9.53 5.02
C MET A 1 18.74 10.06 4.30
N LEU A 2 19.10 9.57 3.10
CA LEU A 2 20.27 10.03 2.36
C LEU A 2 20.30 11.51 1.88
N PRO A 3 19.19 12.23 1.59
CA PRO A 3 19.29 13.59 1.06
C PRO A 3 19.37 14.70 2.13
N LEU A 4 18.90 14.44 3.36
CA LEU A 4 18.87 15.46 4.43
C LEU A 4 20.26 15.73 5.03
N LEU A 5 21.07 14.68 5.24
CA LEU A 5 22.41 14.85 5.81
C LEU A 5 23.33 15.67 4.89
N PRO A 6 23.60 15.27 3.63
CA PRO A 6 24.48 16.03 2.74
C PRO A 6 23.79 17.29 2.18
N GLY A 7 22.50 17.23 1.84
CA GLY A 7 21.79 18.37 1.26
C GLY A 7 21.56 19.52 2.25
N GLY A 8 21.30 19.21 3.52
CA GLY A 8 21.15 20.22 4.58
C GLY A 8 22.47 20.94 4.88
N LEU A 9 23.59 20.19 4.92
CA LEU A 9 24.93 20.77 5.08
C LEU A 9 25.30 21.68 3.90
N LEU A 10 25.04 21.24 2.67
CA LEU A 10 25.26 22.05 1.46
C LEU A 10 24.40 23.32 1.42
N ALA A 11 23.16 23.26 1.90
CA ALA A 11 22.30 24.44 1.98
C ALA A 11 22.83 25.47 3.00
N ILE A 12 23.32 25.00 4.16
CA ILE A 12 23.96 25.87 5.17
C ILE A 12 25.25 26.47 4.62
N GLU A 13 26.09 25.66 3.96
CA GLU A 13 27.33 26.11 3.32
C GLU A 13 27.05 27.15 2.22
N ALA A 14 26.04 26.94 1.37
CA ALA A 14 25.65 27.89 0.33
C ALA A 14 25.18 29.24 0.89
N VAL A 15 24.53 29.25 2.07
CA VAL A 15 24.16 30.49 2.79
C VAL A 15 25.41 31.17 3.35
N ILE A 16 26.34 30.41 3.93
CA ILE A 16 27.59 30.96 4.50
C ILE A 16 28.50 31.55 3.41
N ILE A 17 28.58 30.90 2.25
CA ILE A 17 29.38 31.34 1.09
C ILE A 17 28.68 32.49 0.31
N GLY A 18 27.41 32.78 0.62
CA GLY A 18 26.64 33.86 -0.03
C GLY A 18 26.11 33.50 -1.42
N MET A 19 26.08 32.22 -1.79
CA MET A 19 25.44 31.74 -3.02
C MET A 19 23.90 31.81 -2.95
N THR A 20 23.34 31.84 -1.74
CA THR A 20 21.91 32.03 -1.48
C THR A 20 21.71 32.80 -0.17
N SER A 21 20.50 33.32 0.06
CA SER A 21 20.15 34.05 1.28
C SER A 21 19.19 33.25 2.15
N ALA A 22 19.17 33.51 3.46
CA ALA A 22 18.21 32.90 4.37
C ALA A 22 16.75 33.19 3.97
N ALA A 23 16.49 34.36 3.36
CA ALA A 23 15.18 34.71 2.84
C ALA A 23 14.77 33.82 1.65
N HIS A 24 15.70 33.58 0.71
CA HIS A 24 15.45 32.71 -0.44
C HIS A 24 15.23 31.25 -0.01
N VAL A 25 16.01 30.76 0.96
CA VAL A 25 15.78 29.43 1.56
C VAL A 25 14.38 29.34 2.20
N ARG A 26 13.93 30.40 2.89
CA ARG A 26 12.57 30.45 3.47
C ARG A 26 11.50 30.37 2.40
N GLU A 27 11.66 31.11 1.29
CA GLU A 27 10.71 31.09 0.17
C GLU A 27 10.64 29.71 -0.49
N GLU A 28 11.77 29.06 -0.71
CA GLU A 28 11.82 27.69 -1.25
C GLU A 28 11.17 26.67 -0.32
N VAL A 29 11.42 26.76 0.99
CA VAL A 29 10.76 25.88 1.97
C VAL A 29 9.25 26.13 1.98
N ALA A 30 8.81 27.39 1.90
CA ALA A 30 7.39 27.72 1.83
C ALA A 30 6.74 27.19 0.54
N ALA A 31 7.42 27.30 -0.60
CA ALA A 31 6.94 26.76 -1.87
C ALA A 31 6.82 25.23 -1.85
N ASN A 32 7.70 24.54 -1.11
CA ASN A 32 7.71 23.07 -0.99
C ASN A 32 6.94 22.55 0.24
N LEU A 33 6.37 23.43 1.07
CA LEU A 33 5.65 23.04 2.30
C LEU A 33 4.49 22.08 2.00
N GLU A 34 3.78 22.31 0.90
CA GLU A 34 2.70 21.43 0.43
C GLU A 34 3.19 19.99 0.18
N VAL A 35 4.34 19.84 -0.48
CA VAL A 35 4.96 18.53 -0.76
C VAL A 35 5.38 17.86 0.55
N LEU A 36 5.97 18.63 1.48
CA LEU A 36 6.35 18.12 2.80
C LEU A 36 5.14 17.65 3.61
N LEU A 37 4.04 18.40 3.59
CA LEU A 37 2.78 18.02 4.23
C LEU A 37 2.20 16.75 3.59
N LEU A 38 2.28 16.62 2.26
CA LEU A 38 1.86 15.41 1.58
C LEU A 38 2.71 14.21 1.99
N LEU A 39 4.03 14.34 2.00
CA LEU A 39 4.94 13.26 2.41
C LEU A 39 4.66 12.81 3.86
N MET A 40 4.42 13.76 4.76
CA MET A 40 4.04 13.47 6.15
C MET A 40 2.70 12.72 6.21
N PHE A 41 1.73 13.12 5.38
CA PHE A 41 0.47 12.39 5.21
C PHE A 41 0.67 10.97 4.65
N MET A 42 1.51 10.79 3.63
CA MET A 42 1.79 9.46 3.06
C MET A 42 2.35 8.52 4.14
N VAL A 43 3.27 9.00 4.98
CA VAL A 43 3.84 8.23 6.10
C VAL A 43 2.79 7.97 7.20
N ALA A 44 1.99 8.97 7.58
CA ALA A 44 0.94 8.80 8.58
C ALA A 44 -0.20 7.87 8.07
N GLY A 45 -0.46 7.91 6.77
CA GLY A 45 -1.47 7.14 6.07
C GLY A 45 -1.26 5.63 6.23
N ILE A 46 -0.01 5.15 6.30
CA ILE A 46 0.29 3.74 6.57
C ILE A 46 -0.36 3.30 7.87
N TYR A 47 -0.13 4.04 8.96
CA TYR A 47 -0.58 3.67 10.30
C TYR A 47 -2.11 3.63 10.38
N PHE A 48 -2.76 4.60 9.75
CA PHE A 48 -4.21 4.69 9.73
C PHE A 48 -4.84 3.62 8.83
N MET A 49 -4.36 3.48 7.60
CA MET A 49 -4.97 2.63 6.59
C MET A 49 -4.64 1.15 6.79
N LYS A 50 -3.57 0.81 7.52
CA LYS A 50 -3.12 -0.57 7.73
C LYS A 50 -4.26 -1.52 8.11
N GLN A 51 -5.13 -1.15 9.05
CA GLN A 51 -6.22 -2.03 9.49
C GLN A 51 -7.30 -2.23 8.42
N LEU A 52 -7.72 -1.15 7.75
CA LEU A 52 -8.68 -1.21 6.65
C LEU A 52 -8.14 -2.04 5.49
N LEU A 53 -6.89 -1.83 5.12
CA LEU A 53 -6.23 -2.54 4.03
C LEU A 53 -6.01 -4.01 4.34
N LEU A 54 -5.53 -4.33 5.55
CA LEU A 54 -5.47 -5.72 6.02
C LEU A 54 -6.84 -6.38 5.89
N PHE A 55 -7.91 -5.69 6.31
CA PHE A 55 -9.26 -6.22 6.20
C PHE A 55 -9.70 -6.45 4.74
N ILE A 56 -9.45 -5.50 3.84
CA ILE A 56 -9.82 -5.60 2.41
C ILE A 56 -9.06 -6.75 1.75
N PHE A 57 -7.73 -6.80 1.89
CA PHE A 57 -6.91 -7.82 1.25
C PHE A 57 -7.19 -9.22 1.80
N THR A 58 -7.42 -9.35 3.11
CA THR A 58 -7.88 -10.63 3.69
C THR A 58 -9.21 -11.08 3.10
N ARG A 59 -10.16 -10.16 2.99
CA ARG A 59 -11.47 -10.48 2.42
C ARG A 59 -11.37 -10.85 0.94
N LEU A 60 -10.52 -10.16 0.16
CA LEU A 60 -10.27 -10.51 -1.24
C LEU A 60 -9.71 -11.94 -1.37
N LEU A 61 -8.70 -12.29 -0.56
CA LEU A 61 -8.05 -13.61 -0.59
C LEU A 61 -9.02 -14.76 -0.25
N LEU A 62 -9.84 -14.57 0.79
CA LEU A 62 -10.78 -15.60 1.26
C LEU A 62 -12.03 -15.68 0.38
N SER A 63 -12.52 -14.55 -0.13
CA SER A 63 -13.77 -14.51 -0.90
C SER A 63 -13.59 -15.01 -2.34
N ILE A 64 -12.43 -14.80 -2.96
CA ILE A 64 -12.22 -15.13 -4.38
C ILE A 64 -11.58 -16.51 -4.49
N ARG A 65 -12.34 -17.50 -5.00
CA ARG A 65 -11.80 -18.85 -5.23
C ARG A 65 -10.82 -18.93 -6.39
N SER A 66 -11.08 -18.22 -7.49
CA SER A 66 -10.26 -18.27 -8.70
C SER A 66 -8.95 -17.51 -8.51
N LYS A 67 -7.81 -18.19 -8.71
CA LYS A 67 -6.48 -17.59 -8.59
C LYS A 67 -6.27 -16.41 -9.55
N MET A 68 -6.69 -16.54 -10.80
CA MET A 68 -6.55 -15.47 -11.80
C MET A 68 -7.34 -14.22 -11.42
N VAL A 69 -8.60 -14.41 -11.00
CA VAL A 69 -9.46 -13.28 -10.57
C VAL A 69 -8.91 -12.67 -9.29
N LEU A 70 -8.36 -13.48 -8.38
CA LEU A 70 -7.74 -13.01 -7.15
C LEU A 70 -6.52 -12.14 -7.43
N SER A 71 -5.61 -12.59 -8.30
CA SER A 71 -4.42 -11.85 -8.70
C SER A 71 -4.78 -10.53 -9.40
N LEU A 72 -5.77 -10.56 -10.30
CA LEU A 72 -6.25 -9.35 -10.96
C LEU A 72 -6.92 -8.39 -9.98
N ALA A 73 -7.74 -8.89 -9.06
CA ALA A 73 -8.38 -8.07 -8.03
C ALA A 73 -7.35 -7.43 -7.09
N PHE A 74 -6.28 -8.16 -6.73
CA PHE A 74 -5.18 -7.60 -5.95
C PHE A 74 -4.41 -6.53 -6.72
N CYS A 75 -4.11 -6.77 -8.01
CA CYS A 75 -3.43 -5.80 -8.86
C CYS A 75 -4.26 -4.51 -9.02
N VAL A 76 -5.56 -4.64 -9.32
CA VAL A 76 -6.48 -3.49 -9.46
C VAL A 76 -6.67 -2.77 -8.13
N ALA A 77 -6.83 -3.50 -7.02
CA ALA A 77 -6.96 -2.89 -5.69
C ALA A 77 -5.68 -2.13 -5.31
N ALA A 78 -4.50 -2.70 -5.56
CA ALA A 78 -3.22 -2.05 -5.32
C ALA A 78 -3.02 -0.81 -6.22
N ALA A 79 -3.41 -0.89 -7.49
CA ALA A 79 -3.36 0.25 -8.42
C ALA A 79 -4.29 1.37 -7.97
N PHE A 80 -5.56 1.06 -7.65
CA PHE A 80 -6.50 2.04 -7.14
C PHE A 80 -5.99 2.69 -5.86
N LEU A 81 -5.43 1.89 -4.96
CA LEU A 81 -4.94 2.40 -3.69
C LEU A 81 -3.68 3.27 -3.85
N SER A 82 -2.75 2.85 -4.72
CA SER A 82 -1.54 3.60 -5.03
C SER A 82 -1.81 4.88 -5.84
N ALA A 83 -2.99 5.01 -6.46
CA ALA A 83 -3.40 6.26 -7.07
C ALA A 83 -3.62 7.39 -6.03
N PHE A 84 -3.77 7.05 -4.75
CA PHE A 84 -4.01 8.02 -3.67
C PHE A 84 -3.03 7.92 -2.50
N LEU A 85 -2.21 6.87 -2.48
CA LEU A 85 -1.23 6.59 -1.44
C LEU A 85 0.12 6.29 -2.07
N ASP A 86 1.17 6.49 -1.28
CA ASP A 86 2.54 6.18 -1.68
C ASP A 86 2.73 4.69 -2.04
N ALA A 87 3.54 4.43 -3.06
CA ALA A 87 3.80 3.07 -3.52
C ALA A 87 4.42 2.17 -2.44
N LEU A 88 5.40 2.69 -1.69
CA LEU A 88 6.07 1.91 -0.63
C LEU A 88 5.08 1.58 0.50
N THR A 89 4.16 2.49 0.79
CA THR A 89 3.07 2.27 1.75
C THR A 89 2.20 1.08 1.36
N VAL A 90 1.71 1.06 0.12
CA VAL A 90 0.84 -0.02 -0.35
C VAL A 90 1.58 -1.35 -0.33
N VAL A 91 2.83 -1.37 -0.81
CA VAL A 91 3.68 -2.58 -0.80
C VAL A 91 3.96 -3.07 0.62
N ALA A 92 4.31 -2.19 1.56
CA ALA A 92 4.56 -2.56 2.95
C ALA A 92 3.33 -3.19 3.62
N VAL A 93 2.14 -2.67 3.31
CA VAL A 93 0.89 -3.24 3.80
C VAL A 93 0.64 -4.62 3.20
N VAL A 94 0.85 -4.80 1.90
CA VAL A 94 0.70 -6.11 1.24
C VAL A 94 1.70 -7.14 1.80
N ILE A 95 2.94 -6.73 2.05
CA ILE A 95 3.95 -7.57 2.73
C ILE A 95 3.44 -7.97 4.12
N SER A 96 2.93 -7.00 4.90
CA SER A 96 2.39 -7.27 6.23
C SER A 96 1.23 -8.27 6.20
N VAL A 97 0.35 -8.18 5.20
CA VAL A 97 -0.74 -9.15 4.96
C VAL A 97 -0.17 -10.54 4.66
N ALA A 98 0.77 -10.62 3.70
CA ALA A 98 1.36 -11.88 3.27
C ALA A 98 2.11 -12.60 4.40
N VAL A 99 2.94 -11.86 5.15
CA VAL A 99 3.66 -12.38 6.32
C VAL A 99 2.68 -12.78 7.43
N GLY A 100 1.61 -12.00 7.64
CA GLY A 100 0.56 -12.33 8.60
C GLY A 100 -0.11 -13.68 8.29
N PHE A 101 -0.47 -13.92 7.03
CA PHE A 101 -1.05 -15.22 6.64
C PHE A 101 -0.05 -16.36 6.69
N TYR A 102 1.20 -16.11 6.26
CA TYR A 102 2.27 -17.09 6.38
C TYR A 102 2.45 -17.52 7.84
N GLY A 103 2.51 -16.56 8.78
CA GLY A 103 2.64 -16.83 10.20
C GLY A 103 1.46 -17.61 10.79
N ILE A 104 0.22 -17.33 10.37
CA ILE A 104 -0.95 -18.07 10.83
C ILE A 104 -0.84 -19.55 10.42
N TYR A 105 -0.52 -19.83 9.15
CA TYR A 105 -0.43 -21.20 8.67
C TYR A 105 0.81 -21.92 9.22
N HIS A 106 1.96 -21.25 9.27
CA HIS A 106 3.20 -21.79 9.82
C HIS A 106 3.04 -22.21 11.29
N ARG A 107 2.36 -21.40 12.12
CA ARG A 107 2.03 -21.75 13.51
C ARG A 107 1.16 -23.01 13.63
N VAL A 108 0.25 -23.24 12.70
CA VAL A 108 -0.58 -24.45 12.68
C VAL A 108 0.23 -25.67 12.22
N ALA A 109 1.12 -25.49 11.25
CA ALA A 109 1.99 -26.54 10.72
C ALA A 109 3.13 -26.93 11.68
N SER A 110 3.67 -26.02 12.48
CA SER A 110 4.82 -26.28 13.35
C SER A 110 4.46 -26.96 14.68
N SER A 111 3.17 -27.06 15.04
CA SER A 111 2.64 -27.75 16.24
C SER A 111 3.24 -27.35 17.61
N ARG A 112 4.11 -26.33 17.69
CA ARG A 112 4.69 -25.77 18.94
C ARG A 112 4.16 -24.37 19.24
N GLY A 113 3.91 -24.13 20.53
CA GLY A 113 3.48 -22.85 21.09
C GLY A 113 4.60 -21.80 21.09
N GLU A 114 4.19 -20.55 20.84
CA GLU A 114 4.79 -19.21 21.03
C GLU A 114 6.29 -18.93 20.75
N GLU A 115 7.19 -19.91 20.78
CA GLU A 115 8.60 -19.79 20.39
C GLU A 115 8.82 -20.47 19.02
N ASN A 116 8.44 -19.80 17.93
CA ASN A 116 8.71 -20.25 16.57
C ASN A 116 9.60 -19.25 15.85
N ASP A 117 10.78 -19.70 15.41
CA ASP A 117 11.50 -19.02 14.34
C ASP A 117 10.78 -19.31 13.02
N MET A 118 10.14 -18.29 12.44
CA MET A 118 9.41 -18.40 11.15
C MET A 118 10.35 -18.68 9.96
N LEU A 119 11.66 -18.66 10.20
CA LEU A 119 12.70 -18.88 9.20
C LEU A 119 13.23 -20.32 9.19
N ASP A 120 12.90 -21.14 10.20
CA ASP A 120 13.35 -22.53 10.30
C ASP A 120 12.22 -23.53 9.98
N ASP A 121 12.36 -24.21 8.84
CA ASP A 121 11.42 -25.23 8.37
C ASP A 121 11.96 -26.66 8.58
N SER A 122 13.08 -26.84 9.29
CA SER A 122 13.77 -28.14 9.44
C SER A 122 12.97 -29.18 10.23
N HIS A 123 12.08 -28.73 11.11
CA HIS A 123 11.29 -29.58 12.01
C HIS A 123 9.85 -29.83 11.53
N ILE A 124 9.49 -29.37 10.33
CA ILE A 124 8.14 -29.52 9.78
C ILE A 124 8.02 -30.87 9.06
N ASP A 125 6.93 -31.59 9.34
CA ASP A 125 6.62 -32.85 8.66
C ASP A 125 6.64 -32.66 7.13
N PRO A 126 7.23 -33.60 6.36
CA PRO A 126 7.37 -33.50 4.90
C PRO A 126 6.06 -33.14 4.18
N HIS A 127 4.91 -33.62 4.66
CA HIS A 127 3.60 -33.33 4.09
C HIS A 127 3.22 -31.85 4.23
N TYR A 128 3.50 -31.24 5.38
CA TYR A 128 3.24 -29.81 5.61
C TYR A 128 4.26 -28.91 4.90
N LYS A 129 5.50 -29.39 4.73
CA LYS A 129 6.55 -28.67 4.02
C LYS A 129 6.20 -28.42 2.55
N THR A 130 5.69 -29.42 1.84
CA THR A 130 5.24 -29.26 0.45
C THR A 130 4.09 -28.25 0.33
N VAL A 131 3.15 -28.26 1.28
CA VAL A 131 2.03 -27.31 1.29
C VAL A 131 2.51 -25.88 1.63
N LEU A 132 3.49 -25.74 2.52
CA LEU A 132 4.15 -24.47 2.84
C LEU A 132 4.92 -23.89 1.66
N GLU A 133 5.65 -24.72 0.91
CA GLU A 133 6.35 -24.28 -0.31
C GLU A 133 5.36 -23.78 -1.36
N GLN A 134 4.27 -24.53 -1.59
CA GLN A 134 3.19 -24.08 -2.49
C GLN A 134 2.53 -22.79 -2.01
N PHE A 135 2.37 -22.65 -0.69
CA PHE A 135 1.81 -21.42 -0.13
C PHE A 135 2.77 -20.23 -0.29
N ARG A 136 4.08 -20.45 -0.14
CA ARG A 136 5.12 -19.44 -0.40
C ARG A 136 5.09 -19.00 -1.87
N GLY A 137 4.99 -19.92 -2.82
CA GLY A 137 4.88 -19.56 -4.24
C GLY A 137 3.61 -18.77 -4.54
N PHE A 138 2.47 -19.17 -3.96
CA PHE A 138 1.23 -18.38 -4.02
C PHE A 138 1.41 -16.95 -3.46
N LEU A 139 2.03 -16.78 -2.29
CA LEU A 139 2.26 -15.47 -1.67
C LEU A 139 3.21 -14.60 -2.50
N ARG A 140 4.30 -15.17 -3.04
CA ARG A 140 5.23 -14.47 -3.96
C ARG A 140 4.50 -13.96 -5.20
N SER A 141 3.66 -14.80 -5.81
CA SER A 141 2.81 -14.41 -6.93
C SER A 141 1.88 -13.26 -6.56
N LEU A 142 1.21 -13.35 -5.41
CA LEU A 142 0.31 -12.30 -4.93
C LEU A 142 1.03 -10.96 -4.72
N MET A 143 2.21 -11.00 -4.09
CA MET A 143 3.05 -9.82 -3.84
C MET A 143 3.54 -9.18 -5.15
N MET A 144 3.93 -9.99 -6.13
CA MET A 144 4.33 -9.49 -7.46
C MET A 144 3.18 -8.73 -8.12
N HIS A 145 1.97 -9.30 -8.15
CA HIS A 145 0.79 -8.66 -8.74
C HIS A 145 0.41 -7.35 -8.03
N ALA A 146 0.50 -7.33 -6.70
CA ALA A 146 0.29 -6.12 -5.93
C ALA A 146 1.35 -5.07 -6.23
N GLY A 147 2.63 -5.46 -6.31
CA GLY A 147 3.72 -4.54 -6.66
C GLY A 147 3.58 -3.93 -8.05
N VAL A 148 3.21 -4.74 -9.05
CA VAL A 148 2.87 -4.24 -10.40
C VAL A 148 1.67 -3.31 -10.35
N GLY A 149 0.60 -3.70 -9.64
CA GLY A 149 -0.57 -2.86 -9.45
C GLY A 149 -0.22 -1.50 -8.88
N THR A 150 0.57 -1.47 -7.80
CA THR A 150 1.08 -0.24 -7.19
C THR A 150 1.82 0.64 -8.20
N ALA A 151 2.77 0.09 -8.96
CA ALA A 151 3.51 0.84 -9.96
C ALA A 151 2.60 1.41 -11.06
N LEU A 152 1.62 0.62 -11.53
CA LEU A 152 0.65 1.06 -12.54
C LEU A 152 -0.26 2.16 -12.00
N GLY A 153 -0.67 2.08 -10.74
CA GLY A 153 -1.53 3.07 -10.10
C GLY A 153 -0.83 4.39 -9.77
N GLY A 154 0.39 4.31 -9.23
CA GLY A 154 1.16 5.48 -8.78
C GLY A 154 1.50 6.45 -9.91
N VAL A 155 1.69 5.96 -11.13
CA VAL A 155 1.98 6.80 -12.31
C VAL A 155 0.75 7.49 -12.89
N MET A 156 -0.46 7.05 -12.55
CA MET A 156 -1.70 7.60 -13.12
C MET A 156 -2.11 8.93 -12.47
N THR A 157 -1.64 9.22 -11.26
CA THR A 157 -2.07 10.39 -10.49
C THR A 157 -0.88 11.21 -9.99
N MET A 158 -1.16 12.47 -9.68
CA MET A 158 -0.15 13.37 -9.10
C MET A 158 0.24 13.01 -7.66
N VAL A 159 -0.57 12.20 -6.96
CA VAL A 159 -0.44 11.94 -5.52
C VAL A 159 0.33 10.65 -5.23
N GLY A 160 0.21 9.64 -6.10
CA GLY A 160 0.77 8.31 -5.84
C GLY A 160 2.30 8.30 -5.71
N GLU A 161 2.96 9.22 -6.42
CA GLU A 161 4.41 9.37 -6.38
C GLU A 161 4.78 10.84 -6.13
N PRO A 162 5.71 11.14 -5.20
CA PRO A 162 6.10 12.52 -4.89
C PRO A 162 6.70 13.24 -6.10
N GLN A 163 7.30 12.51 -7.04
CA GLN A 163 7.86 13.11 -8.25
C GLN A 163 6.76 13.68 -9.15
N ASN A 164 5.60 13.03 -9.21
CA ASN A 164 4.47 13.49 -10.02
C ASN A 164 3.89 14.80 -9.49
N LEU A 165 3.86 14.97 -8.17
CA LEU A 165 3.42 16.22 -7.54
C LEU A 165 4.32 17.40 -7.91
N ILE A 166 5.64 17.20 -7.90
CA ILE A 166 6.62 18.24 -8.26
C ILE A 166 6.40 18.67 -9.72
N ILE A 167 6.22 17.71 -10.63
CA ILE A 167 5.95 17.99 -12.05
C ILE A 167 4.62 18.74 -12.21
N ALA A 168 3.56 18.27 -11.55
CA ALA A 168 2.25 18.91 -11.60
C ALA A 168 2.32 20.35 -11.11
N LYS A 169 3.02 20.61 -10.01
CA LYS A 169 3.21 21.96 -9.45
C LYS A 169 4.01 22.87 -10.39
N ALA A 170 5.13 22.38 -10.92
CA ALA A 170 5.95 23.13 -11.86
C ALA A 170 5.20 23.49 -13.15
N ALA A 171 4.28 22.61 -13.59
CA ALA A 171 3.48 22.82 -14.79
C ALA A 171 2.11 23.49 -14.53
N GLY A 172 1.76 23.75 -13.27
CA GLY A 172 0.45 24.30 -12.86
C GLY A 172 -0.72 23.38 -13.18
N TRP A 173 -0.52 22.06 -13.14
CA TRP A 173 -1.56 21.06 -13.42
C TRP A 173 -2.28 20.63 -12.15
N HIS A 174 -3.61 20.63 -12.22
CA HIS A 174 -4.47 20.09 -11.18
C HIS A 174 -4.63 18.56 -11.32
N PHE A 175 -5.26 17.90 -10.34
CA PHE A 175 -5.43 16.44 -10.34
C PHE A 175 -6.05 15.90 -11.63
N GLY A 176 -7.16 16.50 -12.07
CA GLY A 176 -7.82 16.12 -13.32
C GLY A 176 -6.96 16.39 -14.56
N ASP A 177 -6.26 17.52 -14.59
CA ASP A 177 -5.39 17.89 -15.71
C ASP A 177 -4.21 16.95 -15.84
N PHE A 178 -3.58 16.59 -14.71
CA PHE A 178 -2.48 15.63 -14.67
C PHE A 178 -2.96 14.28 -15.20
N PHE A 179 -4.10 13.78 -14.71
CA PHE A 179 -4.68 12.52 -15.18
C PHE A 179 -4.97 12.55 -16.67
N LEU A 180 -5.63 13.60 -17.18
CA LEU A 180 -5.98 13.71 -18.60
C LEU A 180 -4.73 13.85 -19.49
N ARG A 181 -3.73 14.62 -19.08
CA ARG A 181 -2.48 14.80 -19.83
C ARG A 181 -1.62 13.56 -19.85
N MET A 182 -1.60 12.80 -18.75
CA MET A 182 -0.86 11.54 -18.65
C MET A 182 -1.63 10.34 -19.21
N SER A 183 -2.96 10.46 -19.38
CA SER A 183 -3.82 9.37 -19.86
C SER A 183 -3.37 8.70 -21.17
N PRO A 184 -2.84 9.41 -22.19
CA PRO A 184 -2.41 8.77 -23.44
C PRO A 184 -1.26 7.77 -23.26
N VAL A 185 -0.50 7.89 -22.18
CA VAL A 185 0.60 6.97 -21.84
C VAL A 185 0.16 6.00 -20.74
N THR A 186 -0.41 6.52 -19.66
CA THR A 186 -0.71 5.73 -18.45
C THR A 186 -1.86 4.75 -18.64
N VAL A 187 -2.90 5.09 -19.41
CA VAL A 187 -4.03 4.18 -19.64
C VAL A 187 -3.63 2.98 -20.50
N PRO A 188 -2.93 3.15 -21.64
CA PRO A 188 -2.38 2.01 -22.38
C PRO A 188 -1.42 1.16 -21.55
N VAL A 189 -0.55 1.79 -20.76
CA VAL A 189 0.38 1.06 -19.87
C VAL A 189 -0.38 0.27 -18.80
N LEU A 190 -1.44 0.83 -18.20
CA LEU A 190 -2.32 0.11 -17.28
C LEU A 190 -2.94 -1.12 -17.95
N VAL A 191 -3.52 -0.96 -19.14
CA VAL A 191 -4.14 -2.07 -19.87
C VAL A 191 -3.11 -3.14 -20.23
N CYS A 192 -1.97 -2.76 -20.80
CA CYS A 192 -0.88 -3.68 -21.12
C CYS A 192 -0.32 -4.37 -19.87
N GLY A 193 -0.20 -3.66 -18.75
CA GLY A 193 0.25 -4.20 -17.48
C GLY A 193 -0.72 -5.23 -16.91
N LEU A 194 -2.02 -4.93 -16.90
CA LEU A 194 -3.06 -5.87 -16.48
C LEU A 194 -3.11 -7.10 -17.38
N LEU A 195 -3.01 -6.94 -18.71
CA LEU A 195 -2.94 -8.04 -19.67
C LEU A 195 -1.69 -8.90 -19.45
N THR A 196 -0.55 -8.28 -19.16
CA THR A 196 0.70 -8.98 -18.86
C THR A 196 0.57 -9.79 -17.57
N CYS A 197 0.02 -9.21 -16.50
CA CYS A 197 -0.30 -9.92 -15.27
C CYS A 197 -1.20 -11.13 -15.54
N MET A 198 -2.27 -10.96 -16.32
CA MET A 198 -3.17 -12.05 -16.69
C MET A 198 -2.45 -13.14 -17.50
N LEU A 199 -1.57 -12.76 -18.43
CA LEU A 199 -0.83 -13.70 -19.27
C LEU A 199 0.20 -14.50 -18.46
N VAL A 200 0.99 -13.84 -17.62
CA VAL A 200 1.98 -14.47 -16.75
C VAL A 200 1.31 -15.48 -15.83
N GLU A 201 0.15 -15.13 -15.28
CA GLU A 201 -0.63 -16.00 -14.41
C GLU A 201 -1.20 -17.21 -15.16
N LYS A 202 -1.75 -17.00 -16.37
CA LYS A 202 -2.33 -18.07 -17.19
C LYS A 202 -1.26 -19.05 -17.68
N MET A 203 -0.10 -18.54 -18.09
CA MET A 203 1.01 -19.33 -18.63
C MET A 203 1.87 -19.99 -17.54
N ARG A 204 1.64 -19.65 -16.26
CA ARG A 204 2.42 -20.09 -15.09
C ARG A 204 3.93 -19.88 -15.26
N TRP A 205 4.31 -18.81 -15.94
CA TRP A 205 5.72 -18.52 -16.19
C TRP A 205 6.44 -18.11 -14.90
N PHE A 206 7.73 -18.46 -14.80
CA PHE A 206 8.62 -18.09 -13.69
C PHE A 206 8.17 -18.56 -12.29
N GLY A 207 7.37 -19.63 -12.22
CA GLY A 207 6.83 -20.12 -10.94
C GLY A 207 5.70 -19.27 -10.38
N TYR A 208 5.13 -18.35 -11.17
CA TYR A 208 3.88 -17.68 -10.86
C TYR A 208 2.68 -18.56 -11.23
N GLY A 209 1.50 -18.30 -10.63
CA GLY A 209 0.28 -19.07 -10.89
C GLY A 209 0.07 -20.31 -10.01
N GLU A 210 0.87 -20.48 -8.94
CA GLU A 210 0.55 -21.44 -7.88
C GLU A 210 -0.77 -21.07 -7.19
N THR A 211 -1.62 -22.07 -6.97
CA THR A 211 -2.93 -21.90 -6.34
C THR A 211 -2.82 -22.00 -4.83
N LEU A 212 -3.67 -21.26 -4.11
CA LEU A 212 -3.80 -21.39 -2.66
C LEU A 212 -4.25 -22.82 -2.32
N PRO A 213 -3.47 -23.60 -1.55
CA PRO A 213 -3.87 -24.95 -1.16
C PRO A 213 -5.15 -24.92 -0.32
N GLU A 214 -6.07 -25.85 -0.55
CA GLU A 214 -7.37 -25.88 0.15
C GLU A 214 -7.19 -25.97 1.67
N LYS A 215 -6.25 -26.79 2.14
CA LYS A 215 -5.90 -26.90 3.56
C LYS A 215 -5.50 -25.56 4.18
N VAL A 216 -4.73 -24.74 3.46
CA VAL A 216 -4.32 -23.41 3.93
C VAL A 216 -5.53 -22.49 3.99
N ARG A 217 -6.37 -22.49 2.95
CA ARG A 217 -7.58 -21.69 2.90
C ARG A 217 -8.52 -22.02 4.06
N ASP A 218 -8.73 -23.30 4.37
CA ASP A 218 -9.61 -23.71 5.47
C ASP A 218 -9.10 -23.21 6.82
N VAL A 219 -7.80 -23.31 7.06
CA VAL A 219 -7.15 -22.77 8.28
C VAL A 219 -7.32 -21.26 8.36
N LEU A 220 -7.07 -20.52 7.27
CA LEU A 220 -7.22 -19.07 7.24
C LEU A 220 -8.69 -18.65 7.42
N GLN A 221 -9.64 -19.39 6.83
CA GLN A 221 -11.07 -19.12 6.97
C GLN A 221 -11.54 -19.34 8.41
N GLN A 222 -11.13 -20.44 9.04
CA GLN A 222 -11.43 -20.70 10.45
C GLN A 222 -10.86 -19.61 11.36
N PHE A 223 -9.63 -19.15 11.08
CA PHE A 223 -9.02 -18.06 11.83
C PHE A 223 -9.76 -16.72 11.64
N ASP A 224 -10.18 -16.38 10.41
CA ASP A 224 -10.99 -15.18 10.15
C ASP A 224 -12.35 -15.25 10.84
N ASP A 225 -13.02 -16.40 10.82
CA ASP A 225 -14.32 -16.60 11.47
C ASP A 225 -14.21 -16.47 13.00
N GLN A 226 -13.17 -17.03 13.61
CA GLN A 226 -12.90 -16.86 15.03
C GLN A 226 -12.56 -15.40 15.38
N SER A 227 -11.75 -14.75 14.55
CA SER A 227 -11.38 -13.34 14.72
C SER A 227 -12.60 -12.43 14.59
N ARG A 228 -13.53 -12.71 13.67
CA ARG A 228 -14.79 -11.99 13.50
C ARG A 228 -15.71 -12.11 14.71
N LYS A 229 -15.79 -13.30 15.31
CA LYS A 229 -16.58 -13.52 16.53
C LYS A 229 -16.02 -12.75 17.73
N LYS A 230 -14.69 -12.59 17.79
CA LYS A 230 -13.99 -11.83 18.83
C LYS A 230 -13.92 -10.32 18.57
N ARG A 231 -14.23 -9.87 17.35
CA ARG A 231 -14.11 -8.46 16.94
C ARG A 231 -15.05 -7.59 17.75
N THR A 232 -14.49 -6.64 18.50
CA THR A 232 -15.26 -5.77 19.38
C THR A 232 -16.06 -4.74 18.57
N ARG A 233 -17.04 -4.10 19.21
CA ARG A 233 -17.78 -2.98 18.60
C ARG A 233 -16.84 -1.83 18.23
N GLN A 234 -15.78 -1.60 19.01
CA GLN A 234 -14.78 -0.57 18.75
C GLN A 234 -13.99 -0.85 17.46
N ASP A 235 -13.59 -2.10 17.22
CA ASP A 235 -12.87 -2.46 15.98
C ASP A 235 -13.73 -2.26 14.73
N LYS A 236 -15.03 -2.57 14.82
CA LYS A 236 -15.97 -2.30 13.73
C LYS A 236 -16.11 -0.81 13.44
N ILE A 237 -16.22 0.00 14.50
CA ILE A 237 -16.30 1.47 14.36
C ILE A 237 -15.03 2.02 13.73
N LYS A 238 -13.85 1.58 14.16
CA LYS A 238 -12.56 2.01 13.58
C LYS A 238 -12.49 1.75 12.07
N LEU A 239 -12.94 0.58 11.62
CA LEU A 239 -12.97 0.26 10.18
C LEU A 239 -13.96 1.11 9.39
N ILE A 240 -15.14 1.38 9.96
CA ILE A 240 -16.14 2.25 9.33
C ILE A 240 -15.60 3.67 9.20
N VAL A 241 -15.00 4.20 10.27
CA VAL A 241 -14.36 5.51 10.28
C VAL A 241 -13.22 5.58 9.26
N GLN A 242 -12.38 4.55 9.19
CA GLN A 242 -11.35 4.42 8.16
C GLN A 242 -11.90 4.43 6.75
N ALA A 243 -13.00 3.71 6.50
CA ALA A 243 -13.65 3.69 5.19
C ALA A 243 -14.22 5.07 4.83
N ILE A 244 -14.87 5.76 5.76
CA ILE A 244 -15.41 7.12 5.56
C ILE A 244 -14.29 8.11 5.23
N ILE A 245 -13.20 8.06 5.99
CA ILE A 245 -12.03 8.93 5.75
C ILE A 245 -11.36 8.60 4.41
N GLY A 246 -11.29 7.33 4.02
CA GLY A 246 -10.80 6.92 2.70
C GLY A 246 -11.66 7.48 1.56
N VAL A 247 -12.99 7.46 1.69
CA VAL A 247 -13.90 8.06 0.72
C VAL A 247 -13.75 9.59 0.69
N TRP A 248 -13.58 10.23 1.85
CA TRP A 248 -13.28 11.65 1.95
C TRP A 248 -11.99 12.01 1.20
N LEU A 249 -10.91 11.26 1.41
CA LEU A 249 -9.63 11.45 0.72
C LEU A 249 -9.81 11.41 -0.81
N VAL A 250 -10.44 10.34 -1.32
CA VAL A 250 -10.65 10.18 -2.78
C VAL A 250 -11.49 11.33 -3.33
N THR A 251 -12.55 11.73 -2.62
CA THR A 251 -13.46 12.79 -3.06
C THR A 251 -12.77 14.17 -3.02
N ALA A 252 -12.04 14.48 -1.96
CA ALA A 252 -11.33 15.75 -1.80
C ALA A 252 -10.24 15.93 -2.85
N LEU A 253 -9.52 14.86 -3.19
CA LEU A 253 -8.51 14.85 -4.25
C LEU A 253 -9.14 14.97 -5.64
N ALA A 254 -10.20 14.20 -5.91
CA ALA A 254 -10.87 14.22 -7.21
C ALA A 254 -11.53 15.58 -7.52
N LEU A 255 -12.09 16.25 -6.50
CA LEU A 255 -12.75 17.54 -6.64
C LEU A 255 -11.82 18.75 -6.43
N HIS A 256 -10.53 18.52 -6.15
CA HIS A 256 -9.57 19.58 -5.85
C HIS A 256 -10.09 20.58 -4.80
N LEU A 257 -10.64 20.08 -3.69
CA LEU A 257 -11.27 20.95 -2.68
C LEU A 257 -10.26 21.88 -1.97
N ALA A 258 -9.00 21.48 -1.91
CA ALA A 258 -7.89 22.25 -1.35
C ALA A 258 -6.56 21.75 -1.93
N GLU A 259 -5.45 22.40 -1.57
CA GLU A 259 -4.09 21.90 -1.82
C GLU A 259 -3.92 20.48 -1.27
N VAL A 260 -3.13 19.65 -1.96
CA VAL A 260 -3.04 18.20 -1.68
C VAL A 260 -2.54 17.96 -0.26
N GLY A 261 -1.58 18.78 0.21
CA GLY A 261 -1.06 18.73 1.58
C GLY A 261 -2.11 19.05 2.65
N LEU A 262 -3.02 20.00 2.39
CA LEU A 262 -4.11 20.35 3.32
C LEU A 262 -5.16 19.24 3.39
N ILE A 263 -5.46 18.59 2.27
CA ILE A 263 -6.33 17.41 2.23
C ILE A 263 -5.73 16.29 3.08
N GLY A 264 -4.43 16.02 2.92
CA GLY A 264 -3.70 15.05 3.73
C GLY A 264 -3.77 15.37 5.23
N LEU A 265 -3.55 16.63 5.61
CA LEU A 265 -3.67 17.08 7.01
C LEU A 265 -5.08 16.86 7.56
N SER A 266 -6.14 17.15 6.79
CA SER A 266 -7.53 16.92 7.21
C SER A 266 -7.79 15.44 7.52
N VAL A 267 -7.21 14.54 6.70
CA VAL A 267 -7.32 13.10 6.90
C VAL A 267 -6.60 12.65 8.17
N ILE A 268 -5.39 13.17 8.45
CA ILE A 268 -4.66 12.86 9.69
C ILE A 268 -5.46 13.32 10.90
N ILE A 269 -6.02 14.53 10.88
CA ILE A 269 -6.80 15.08 11.99
C ILE A 269 -8.06 14.24 12.22
N LEU A 270 -8.83 13.94 11.18
CA LEU A 270 -10.03 13.11 11.30
C LEU A 270 -9.69 11.69 11.78
N ALA A 271 -8.61 11.11 11.26
CA ALA A 271 -8.11 9.81 11.67
C ALA A 271 -7.74 9.79 13.16
N THR A 272 -6.92 10.74 13.60
CA THR A 272 -6.47 10.82 14.99
C THR A 272 -7.60 11.19 15.95
N ALA A 273 -8.51 12.08 15.57
CA ALA A 273 -9.65 12.43 16.42
C ALA A 273 -10.66 11.28 16.59
N LEU A 274 -10.91 10.50 15.53
CA LEU A 274 -11.99 9.50 15.51
C LEU A 274 -11.51 8.06 15.74
N THR A 275 -10.25 7.76 15.44
CA THR A 275 -9.63 6.44 15.65
C THR A 275 -8.46 6.45 16.62
N GLY A 276 -7.96 7.64 16.95
CA GLY A 276 -6.88 7.82 17.91
C GLY A 276 -7.26 7.25 19.26
N VAL A 277 -6.36 6.41 19.74
CA VAL A 277 -6.49 5.69 20.98
C VAL A 277 -6.28 6.68 22.13
N ASN A 278 -7.23 6.70 23.06
CA ASN A 278 -7.16 7.39 24.34
C ASN A 278 -6.22 6.63 25.31
N ARG A 279 -5.00 6.28 24.88
CA ARG A 279 -3.94 5.65 25.68
C ARG A 279 -2.56 6.00 25.15
#